data_AF-A0A7C2R1Q5-F1
#
_entry.id   AF-A0A7C2R1Q5-F1
#
_cell.length_a   1.000
_cell.length_b   1.000
_cell.length_c   1.000
_cell.angle_alpha   90.00
_cell.angle_beta   90.00
_cell.angle_gamma   90.00
#
_symmetry.space_group_name_H-M   'P 1'
#
loop_
_entity.id
_entity.type
_entity.pdbx_description
1 polymer ?
#
loop_
_entity_poly.entity_id
_entity_poly.type
_entity_poly.pdbx_seq_one_letter_code
_entity_poly.pdbx_strand_id
1 'polypeptide(L)'
;MKKITFLSSVFLLMFLNAFAQEQVEEVTTEDYERATKFLNFSTNSLVDRANVRPTWLDNGRFWYRVNTPAGAEYVLVNSKTGKKKTAASLAELLRKKEQQKQAPEVSRNEVLSPDGKKVVFIKDWNLWLRNLETGNETRLTKDGVENFGYATDNAGWRKSDRPIVLWSPDSKKIATYRQDQRHISDMYLVETKVGAPKLQKWKYPLPEDE
;
A
#
# COMPACT_ATOMS: atom_id res chain seq x y z
N MET A 1 75.31 -44.36 51.44
CA MET A 1 74.93 -45.53 50.61
C MET A 1 73.43 -45.77 50.71
N LYS A 2 72.80 -46.03 49.56
CA LYS A 2 71.46 -46.63 49.36
C LYS A 2 70.21 -45.72 49.46
N LYS A 3 69.69 -45.48 48.25
CA LYS A 3 68.28 -45.50 47.77
C LYS A 3 67.33 -44.37 48.23
N ILE A 4 67.01 -43.48 47.29
CA ILE A 4 65.80 -42.64 47.33
C ILE A 4 65.13 -42.76 45.95
N THR A 5 63.94 -43.34 45.94
CA THR A 5 63.01 -43.38 44.80
C THR A 5 61.59 -43.19 45.33
N PHE A 6 61.01 -42.01 45.12
CA PHE A 6 59.59 -41.76 44.81
C PHE A 6 59.44 -40.23 44.56
N LEU A 7 59.22 -39.81 43.32
CA LEU A 7 57.92 -39.49 42.71
C LEU A 7 57.45 -38.06 43.05
N SER A 8 57.70 -37.09 42.16
CA SER A 8 56.89 -35.86 41.99
C SER A 8 57.36 -35.02 40.79
N SER A 9 56.37 -34.52 40.03
CA SER A 9 56.46 -33.50 38.96
C SER A 9 57.07 -34.00 37.65
N VAL A 10 56.64 -33.64 36.43
CA VAL A 10 56.08 -32.43 35.82
C VAL A 10 55.35 -32.95 34.54
N PHE A 11 54.19 -32.49 34.05
CA PHE A 11 54.06 -31.31 33.18
C PHE A 11 52.59 -31.06 32.84
N LEU A 12 52.08 -29.93 33.30
CA LEU A 12 50.76 -29.36 33.04
C LEU A 12 50.83 -28.58 31.71
N LEU A 13 50.17 -29.08 30.66
CA LEU A 13 49.94 -28.34 29.40
C LEU A 13 48.53 -27.73 29.44
N MET A 14 48.46 -26.46 29.82
CA MET A 14 47.26 -25.63 29.70
C MET A 14 47.01 -25.28 28.23
N PHE A 15 45.91 -25.78 27.66
CA PHE A 15 45.34 -25.25 26.42
C PHE A 15 44.55 -23.98 26.73
N LEU A 16 45.14 -22.82 26.41
CA LEU A 16 44.43 -21.54 26.29
C LEU A 16 43.59 -21.58 25.00
N ASN A 17 42.34 -22.01 25.09
CA ASN A 17 41.35 -21.67 24.07
C ASN A 17 40.94 -20.21 24.29
N ALA A 18 41.55 -19.31 23.53
CA ALA A 18 41.02 -17.97 23.35
C ALA A 18 39.73 -18.09 22.54
N PHE A 19 38.59 -18.17 23.22
CA PHE A 19 37.33 -17.80 22.61
C PHE A 19 37.45 -16.32 22.26
N ALA A 20 37.59 -16.01 20.96
CA ALA A 20 37.27 -14.70 20.43
C ALA A 20 35.77 -14.49 20.70
N GLN A 21 35.47 -13.92 21.87
CA GLN A 21 34.13 -13.53 22.23
C GLN A 21 33.80 -12.34 21.32
N GLU A 22 33.05 -12.61 20.25
CA GLU A 22 32.42 -11.58 19.43
C GLU A 22 31.68 -10.66 20.40
N GLN A 23 32.23 -9.46 20.64
CA GLN A 23 31.58 -8.47 21.47
C GLN A 23 30.28 -8.12 20.76
N VAL A 24 29.18 -8.68 21.24
CA VAL A 24 27.85 -8.27 20.81
C VAL A 24 27.72 -6.82 21.26
N GLU A 25 27.89 -5.87 20.35
CA GLU A 25 27.68 -4.45 20.64
C GLU A 25 26.26 -4.29 21.17
N GLU A 26 26.14 -3.87 22.42
CA GLU A 26 24.86 -3.67 23.08
C GLU A 26 24.21 -2.42 22.46
N VAL A 27 23.15 -2.63 21.68
CA VAL A 27 22.44 -1.53 21.01
C VAL A 27 21.81 -0.62 22.06
N THR A 28 22.28 0.63 22.12
CA THR A 28 21.85 1.62 23.12
C THR A 28 20.61 2.39 22.69
N THR A 29 19.97 3.11 23.62
CA THR A 29 18.87 4.03 23.30
C THR A 29 19.32 5.10 22.30
N GLU A 30 20.54 5.60 22.46
CA GLU A 30 21.16 6.59 21.57
C GLU A 30 21.32 6.06 20.14
N ASP A 31 21.57 4.76 19.98
CA ASP A 31 21.60 4.11 18.67
C ASP A 31 20.21 4.05 18.04
N TYR A 32 19.17 3.77 18.82
CA TYR A 32 17.78 3.84 18.36
C TYR A 32 17.36 5.26 17.98
N GLU A 33 17.73 6.27 18.78
CA GLU A 33 17.44 7.67 18.46
C GLU A 33 18.15 8.12 17.19
N ARG A 34 19.42 7.73 17.02
CA ARG A 34 20.20 7.97 15.81
C ARG A 34 19.59 7.28 14.60
N ALA A 35 19.23 6.00 14.71
CA ALA A 35 18.56 5.25 13.64
C ALA A 35 17.22 5.89 13.25
N THR A 36 16.45 6.37 14.24
CA THR A 36 15.16 7.04 14.03
C THR A 36 15.27 8.30 13.16
N LYS A 37 16.39 9.04 13.25
CA LYS A 37 16.66 10.21 12.39
C LYS A 37 16.82 9.85 10.91
N PHE A 38 17.19 8.60 10.61
CA PHE A 38 17.33 8.11 9.23
C PHE A 38 16.08 7.43 8.68
N LEU A 39 15.03 7.25 9.48
CA LEU A 39 13.77 6.69 9.01
C LEU A 39 13.05 7.65 8.07
N ASN A 40 12.29 7.08 7.12
CA ASN A 40 11.61 7.81 6.04
C ASN A 40 10.82 9.03 6.51
N PHE A 41 10.12 8.98 7.65
CA PHE A 41 9.33 10.11 8.12
C PHE A 41 10.19 11.31 8.58
N SER A 42 11.43 11.07 9.02
CA SER A 42 12.40 12.11 9.45
C SER A 42 13.18 12.67 8.27
N THR A 43 13.42 11.86 7.23
CA THR A 43 14.23 12.24 6.06
C THR A 43 13.41 12.76 4.90
N ASN A 44 12.14 12.36 4.76
CA ASN A 44 11.26 12.79 3.65
C ASN A 44 11.08 14.32 3.57
N SER A 45 11.11 15.03 4.70
CA SER A 45 11.01 16.50 4.70
C SER A 45 12.26 17.19 4.19
N LEU A 46 13.40 16.50 4.13
CA LEU A 46 14.67 17.04 3.60
C LEU A 46 14.78 16.91 2.09
N VAL A 47 13.85 16.19 1.44
CA VAL A 47 13.85 15.98 -0.01
C VAL A 47 12.85 16.92 -0.67
N ASP A 48 13.36 18.05 -1.13
CA ASP A 48 12.57 19.02 -1.88
C ASP A 48 12.23 18.52 -3.28
N ARG A 49 11.05 18.91 -3.76
CA ARG A 49 10.59 18.65 -5.15
C ARG A 49 10.61 17.18 -5.59
N ALA A 50 10.66 16.24 -4.64
CA ALA A 50 10.81 14.80 -4.91
C ALA A 50 9.58 14.16 -5.58
N ASN A 51 8.38 14.66 -5.29
CA ASN A 51 7.13 14.02 -5.67
C ASN A 51 6.33 14.87 -6.66
N VAL A 52 6.02 14.30 -7.82
CA VAL A 52 5.15 14.90 -8.83
C VAL A 52 3.87 14.07 -8.89
N ARG A 53 2.80 14.59 -8.27
CA ARG A 53 1.44 14.04 -8.40
C ARG A 53 0.61 15.01 -9.25
N PRO A 54 0.47 14.75 -10.56
CA PRO A 54 -0.23 15.67 -11.45
C PRO A 54 -1.75 15.56 -11.27
N THR A 55 -2.41 16.72 -11.20
CA THR A 55 -3.85 16.87 -11.36
C THR A 55 -4.11 17.47 -12.74
N TRP A 56 -4.72 16.69 -13.63
CA TRP A 56 -4.99 17.07 -15.02
C TRP A 56 -6.22 17.96 -15.16
N LEU A 57 -6.15 18.90 -16.10
CA LEU A 57 -7.24 19.75 -16.56
C LEU A 57 -7.61 19.36 -18.01
N ASP A 58 -8.87 19.55 -18.40
CA ASP A 58 -9.37 19.08 -19.72
C ASP A 58 -8.67 19.73 -20.92
N ASN A 59 -8.04 20.89 -20.72
CA ASN A 59 -7.33 21.62 -21.78
C ASN A 59 -5.90 21.12 -22.01
N GLY A 60 -5.52 19.98 -21.45
CA GLY A 60 -4.17 19.41 -21.56
C GLY A 60 -3.14 20.14 -20.69
N ARG A 61 -3.58 20.95 -19.74
CA ARG A 61 -2.71 21.44 -18.66
C ARG A 61 -2.82 20.50 -17.47
N PHE A 62 -1.79 20.47 -16.63
CA PHE A 62 -1.85 19.81 -15.34
C PHE A 62 -1.12 20.63 -14.31
N TRP A 63 -1.50 20.51 -13.05
CA TRP A 63 -0.79 21.13 -11.95
C TRP A 63 -0.33 20.09 -10.93
N TYR A 64 0.71 20.40 -10.17
CA TYR A 64 1.17 19.60 -9.05
C TYR A 64 1.73 20.50 -7.94
N ARG A 65 1.75 19.98 -6.72
CA ARG A 65 2.35 20.65 -5.55
C ARG A 65 3.70 20.04 -5.25
N VAL A 66 4.70 20.88 -5.00
CA VAL A 66 6.02 20.46 -4.49
C VAL A 66 6.28 21.09 -3.13
N ASN A 67 7.03 20.38 -2.31
CA ASN A 67 7.62 20.97 -1.11
C ASN A 67 8.95 21.62 -1.50
N THR A 68 9.19 22.81 -0.95
CA THR A 68 10.44 23.56 -1.05
C THR A 68 10.83 24.07 0.35
N PRO A 69 12.06 24.55 0.56
CA PRO A 69 12.46 25.12 1.84
C PRO A 69 11.61 26.33 2.26
N ALA A 70 11.05 27.05 1.30
CA ALA A 70 10.17 28.20 1.52
C ALA A 70 8.70 27.82 1.74
N GLY A 71 8.36 26.53 1.71
CA GLY A 71 6.99 26.02 1.82
C GLY A 71 6.46 25.39 0.54
N ALA A 72 5.14 25.32 0.41
CA ALA A 72 4.49 24.72 -0.75
C ALA A 72 4.61 25.61 -1.99
N GLU A 73 5.08 25.05 -3.10
CA GLU A 73 5.00 25.68 -4.41
C GLU A 73 4.07 24.85 -5.30
N TYR A 74 3.19 25.52 -6.02
CA TYR A 74 2.33 24.92 -7.02
C TYR A 74 2.92 25.19 -8.40
N VAL A 75 2.91 24.19 -9.26
CA VAL A 75 3.42 24.27 -10.63
C VAL A 75 2.29 23.91 -11.59
N LEU A 76 1.99 24.79 -12.53
CA LEU A 76 1.05 24.55 -13.62
C LEU A 76 1.84 24.38 -14.92
N VAL A 77 1.60 23.28 -15.62
CA VAL A 77 2.32 22.90 -16.84
C VAL A 77 1.33 22.76 -18.00
N ASN A 78 1.70 23.28 -19.16
CA ASN A 78 1.02 22.98 -20.42
C ASN A 78 1.71 21.80 -21.11
N SER A 79 1.03 20.65 -21.29
CA SER A 79 1.67 19.43 -21.80
C SER A 79 2.13 19.54 -23.26
N LYS A 80 1.45 20.36 -24.08
CA LYS A 80 1.76 20.53 -25.50
C LYS A 80 2.97 21.42 -25.76
N THR A 81 3.15 22.45 -24.92
CA THR A 81 4.19 23.47 -25.12
C THR A 81 5.34 23.37 -24.12
N GLY A 82 5.19 22.57 -23.06
CA GLY A 82 6.16 22.45 -21.97
C GLY A 82 6.27 23.69 -21.07
N LYS A 83 5.52 24.77 -21.35
CA LYS A 83 5.54 26.01 -20.56
C LYS A 83 5.02 25.76 -19.14
N LYS A 84 5.73 26.30 -18.15
CA LYS A 84 5.43 26.15 -16.73
C LYS A 84 5.17 27.51 -16.09
N LYS A 85 4.23 27.57 -15.14
CA LYS A 85 3.99 28.72 -14.26
C LYS A 85 4.00 28.23 -12.82
N THR A 86 4.68 28.93 -11.94
CA THR A 86 4.76 28.60 -10.51
C THR A 86 4.07 29.66 -9.66
N ALA A 87 3.58 29.26 -8.47
CA ALA A 87 2.94 30.16 -7.52
C ALA A 87 2.97 29.58 -6.10
N ALA A 88 2.79 30.44 -5.09
CA ALA A 88 2.67 30.02 -3.69
C ALA A 88 1.29 29.40 -3.38
N SER A 89 0.27 29.70 -4.19
CA SER A 89 -1.07 29.15 -4.04
C SER A 89 -1.65 28.64 -5.36
N LEU A 90 -2.52 27.62 -5.27
CA LEU A 90 -3.24 27.11 -6.44
C LEU A 90 -4.15 28.18 -7.06
N ALA A 91 -4.64 29.11 -6.25
CA ALA A 91 -5.55 30.16 -6.68
C ALA A 91 -4.91 31.16 -7.65
N GLU A 92 -3.60 31.38 -7.56
CA GLU A 92 -2.82 32.23 -8.48
C GLU A 92 -2.57 31.58 -9.85
N LEU A 93 -2.72 30.25 -9.94
CA LEU A 93 -2.48 29.48 -11.16
C LEU A 93 -3.77 29.15 -11.92
N LEU A 94 -4.85 28.87 -11.18
CA LEU A 94 -6.09 28.34 -11.74
C LEU A 94 -7.24 29.35 -11.66
N ARG A 95 -8.12 29.35 -12.67
CA ARG A 95 -9.41 30.04 -12.58
C ARG A 95 -10.30 29.32 -11.55
N LYS A 96 -11.21 30.02 -10.85
CA LYS A 96 -12.13 29.41 -9.85
C LYS A 96 -12.84 28.13 -10.34
N LYS A 97 -13.31 28.13 -11.60
CA LYS A 97 -13.95 26.96 -12.22
C LYS A 97 -13.00 25.75 -12.36
N GLU A 98 -11.71 26.00 -12.56
CA GLU A 98 -10.68 24.96 -12.64
C GLU A 98 -10.26 24.46 -11.26
N GLN A 99 -10.39 25.30 -10.22
CA GLN A 99 -10.16 24.89 -8.83
C GLN A 99 -11.25 23.92 -8.33
N GLN A 100 -12.50 24.11 -8.79
CA GLN A 100 -13.63 23.26 -8.43
C GLN A 100 -13.69 21.97 -9.25
N LYS A 101 -13.02 21.91 -10.40
CA LYS A 101 -12.98 20.74 -11.27
C LYS A 101 -11.89 19.79 -10.78
N GLN A 102 -12.13 19.14 -9.64
CA GLN A 102 -11.32 17.99 -9.25
C GLN A 102 -11.52 16.90 -10.32
N ALA A 103 -10.42 16.26 -10.74
CA ALA A 103 -10.50 15.08 -11.59
C ALA A 103 -11.47 14.09 -10.92
N PRO A 104 -12.33 13.38 -11.69
CA PRO A 104 -13.24 12.40 -11.10
C PRO A 104 -12.42 11.48 -10.22
N GLU A 105 -12.75 11.47 -8.93
CA GLU A 105 -11.99 10.71 -7.95
C GLU A 105 -12.25 9.23 -8.23
N VAL A 106 -11.31 8.59 -8.93
CA VAL A 106 -11.30 7.15 -9.13
C VAL A 106 -10.62 6.56 -7.91
N SER A 107 -11.39 5.90 -7.07
CA SER A 107 -10.86 5.26 -5.87
C SER A 107 -10.02 4.03 -6.25
N ARG A 108 -9.04 3.67 -5.40
CA ARG A 108 -8.26 2.43 -5.52
C ARG A 108 -9.12 1.17 -5.66
N ASN A 109 -10.34 1.21 -5.13
CA ASN A 109 -11.31 0.12 -5.15
C ASN A 109 -12.21 0.13 -6.42
N GLU A 110 -11.90 0.98 -7.40
CA GLU A 110 -12.64 1.09 -8.65
C GLU A 110 -11.75 0.76 -9.85
N VAL A 111 -12.34 0.17 -10.90
CA VAL A 111 -11.64 -0.18 -12.14
C VAL A 111 -12.16 0.69 -13.29
N LEU A 112 -11.30 1.58 -13.78
CA LEU A 112 -11.55 2.49 -14.89
C LEU A 112 -11.69 1.72 -16.22
N SER A 113 -12.66 2.10 -17.04
CA SER A 113 -12.80 1.61 -18.41
C SER A 113 -11.66 2.13 -19.32
N PRO A 114 -11.29 1.42 -20.39
CA PRO A 114 -10.25 1.86 -21.31
C PRO A 114 -10.45 3.26 -21.91
N ASP A 115 -11.70 3.68 -22.12
CA ASP A 115 -12.06 5.03 -22.59
C ASP A 115 -12.01 6.12 -21.51
N GLY A 116 -11.79 5.75 -20.25
CA GLY A 116 -11.71 6.66 -19.10
C GLY A 116 -13.04 7.28 -18.68
N LYS A 117 -14.18 6.82 -19.20
CA LYS A 117 -15.50 7.44 -18.96
C LYS A 117 -16.33 6.76 -17.89
N LYS A 118 -16.00 5.52 -17.54
CA LYS A 118 -16.79 4.70 -16.61
C LYS A 118 -15.85 4.04 -15.61
N VAL A 119 -16.36 3.80 -14.41
CA VAL A 119 -15.70 2.94 -13.43
C VAL A 119 -16.63 1.83 -13.02
N VAL A 120 -16.05 0.67 -12.70
CA VAL A 120 -16.77 -0.45 -12.09
C VAL A 120 -16.24 -0.71 -10.69
N PHE A 121 -17.14 -1.02 -9.78
CA PHE A 121 -16.85 -1.22 -8.36
C PHE A 121 -17.83 -2.21 -7.74
N ILE A 122 -17.48 -2.71 -6.55
CA ILE A 122 -18.35 -3.60 -5.77
C ILE A 122 -19.14 -2.76 -4.78
N LYS A 123 -20.46 -2.97 -4.74
CA LYS A 123 -21.35 -2.43 -3.72
C LYS A 123 -22.45 -3.44 -3.45
N ASP A 124 -22.64 -3.75 -2.17
CA ASP A 124 -23.56 -4.79 -1.70
C ASP A 124 -23.36 -6.12 -2.44
N TRP A 125 -22.10 -6.57 -2.55
CA TRP A 125 -21.67 -7.83 -3.20
C TRP A 125 -22.00 -7.94 -4.70
N ASN A 126 -22.43 -6.83 -5.31
CA ASN A 126 -22.80 -6.75 -6.70
C ASN A 126 -21.87 -5.79 -7.45
N LEU A 127 -21.80 -5.97 -8.77
CA LEU A 127 -21.10 -5.04 -9.64
C LEU A 127 -21.98 -3.83 -9.94
N TRP A 128 -21.37 -2.66 -9.80
CA TRP A 128 -21.96 -1.38 -10.15
C TRP A 128 -21.06 -0.66 -11.13
N LEU A 129 -21.67 0.13 -12.00
CA LEU A 129 -21.00 0.97 -12.98
C LEU A 129 -21.37 2.41 -12.71
N ARG A 130 -20.37 3.28 -12.60
CA ARG A 130 -20.57 4.73 -12.47
C ARG A 130 -20.05 5.44 -13.70
N ASN A 131 -20.89 6.27 -14.29
CA ASN A 131 -20.48 7.16 -15.38
C ASN A 131 -19.77 8.38 -14.77
N LEU A 132 -18.52 8.63 -15.15
CA LEU A 132 -17.70 9.70 -14.57
C LEU A 132 -18.07 11.10 -15.07
N GLU A 133 -18.78 11.22 -16.20
CA GLU A 133 -19.23 12.51 -16.74
C GLU A 133 -20.50 13.00 -16.01
N THR A 134 -21.42 12.09 -15.68
CA THR A 134 -22.73 12.40 -15.09
C THR A 134 -22.81 12.11 -13.60
N GLY A 135 -21.92 11.26 -13.07
CA GLY A 135 -21.99 10.74 -11.70
C GLY A 135 -23.01 9.62 -11.50
N ASN A 136 -23.81 9.28 -12.51
CA ASN A 136 -24.87 8.29 -12.38
C ASN A 136 -24.32 6.87 -12.16
N GLU A 137 -24.90 6.16 -11.21
CA GLU A 137 -24.60 4.76 -10.92
C GLU A 137 -25.66 3.84 -11.55
N THR A 138 -25.22 2.70 -12.08
CA THR A 138 -26.07 1.65 -12.63
C THR A 138 -25.64 0.31 -12.08
N ARG A 139 -26.58 -0.42 -11.48
CA ARG A 139 -26.35 -1.76 -10.96
C ARG A 139 -26.30 -2.78 -12.11
N LEU A 140 -25.19 -3.52 -12.22
CA LEU A 140 -24.98 -4.53 -13.27
C LEU A 140 -25.45 -5.93 -12.87
N THR A 141 -25.30 -6.30 -11.59
CA THR A 141 -25.73 -7.60 -11.05
C THR A 141 -26.66 -7.39 -9.84
N LYS A 142 -27.55 -8.33 -9.55
CA LYS A 142 -28.64 -8.11 -8.57
C LYS A 142 -28.75 -9.11 -7.44
N ASP A 143 -28.13 -10.27 -7.57
CA ASP A 143 -28.29 -11.44 -6.71
C ASP A 143 -27.03 -11.76 -5.89
N GLY A 144 -25.99 -10.92 -5.96
CA GLY A 144 -24.82 -11.05 -5.09
C GLY A 144 -25.17 -10.81 -3.63
N VAL A 145 -24.65 -11.66 -2.74
CA VAL A 145 -24.76 -11.54 -1.28
C VAL A 145 -23.41 -11.85 -0.63
N GLU A 146 -23.30 -11.68 0.69
CA GLU A 146 -22.07 -12.02 1.42
C GLU A 146 -21.67 -13.48 1.17
N ASN A 147 -20.38 -13.69 0.88
CA ASN A 147 -19.81 -14.98 0.48
C ASN A 147 -20.40 -15.59 -0.81
N PHE A 148 -21.18 -14.83 -1.58
CA PHE A 148 -21.70 -15.20 -2.90
C PHE A 148 -21.68 -13.99 -3.85
N GLY A 149 -20.54 -13.30 -3.88
CA GLY A 149 -20.37 -12.00 -4.53
C GLY A 149 -19.79 -12.09 -5.94
N TYR A 150 -19.93 -11.00 -6.70
CA TYR A 150 -19.30 -10.84 -8.00
C TYR A 150 -17.94 -10.15 -7.88
N ALA A 151 -16.95 -10.62 -8.65
CA ALA A 151 -15.62 -10.03 -8.79
C ALA A 151 -14.82 -9.89 -7.48
N THR A 152 -15.17 -10.64 -6.43
CA THR A 152 -14.56 -10.52 -5.10
C THR A 152 -13.18 -11.18 -5.04
N ASP A 153 -12.26 -10.57 -4.30
CA ASP A 153 -10.94 -11.13 -3.96
C ASP A 153 -10.83 -11.23 -2.44
N ASN A 154 -11.58 -12.15 -1.84
CA ASN A 154 -11.75 -12.27 -0.38
C ASN A 154 -11.49 -13.70 0.14
N ALA A 155 -11.00 -14.61 -0.71
CA ALA A 155 -10.62 -15.96 -0.36
C ALA A 155 -9.12 -16.06 -0.03
N GLY A 156 -8.78 -16.59 1.15
CA GLY A 156 -7.37 -16.85 1.50
C GLY A 156 -6.63 -15.63 2.06
N TRP A 157 -5.31 -15.54 1.83
CA TRP A 157 -4.44 -14.54 2.48
C TRP A 157 -4.51 -13.13 1.90
N ARG A 158 -5.03 -12.97 0.67
CA ARG A 158 -5.20 -11.66 0.02
C ARG A 158 -6.67 -11.26 0.08
N LYS A 159 -6.91 -9.99 0.42
CA LYS A 159 -8.24 -9.40 0.56
C LYS A 159 -8.27 -8.02 -0.05
N SER A 160 -9.24 -7.74 -0.92
CA SER A 160 -9.39 -6.45 -1.59
C SER A 160 -10.85 -6.15 -1.91
N ASP A 161 -11.24 -4.88 -1.76
CA ASP A 161 -12.54 -4.37 -2.22
C ASP A 161 -12.52 -3.95 -3.71
N ARG A 162 -11.34 -3.99 -4.34
CA ARG A 162 -11.21 -3.72 -5.78
C ARG A 162 -11.70 -4.92 -6.58
N PRO A 163 -12.67 -4.76 -7.50
CA PRO A 163 -13.20 -5.88 -8.27
C PRO A 163 -12.16 -6.47 -9.23
N ILE A 164 -12.17 -7.80 -9.35
CA ILE A 164 -11.45 -8.53 -10.39
C ILE A 164 -12.30 -8.58 -11.66
N VAL A 165 -11.97 -7.71 -12.62
CA VAL A 165 -12.69 -7.55 -13.89
C VAL A 165 -11.73 -7.34 -15.05
N LEU A 166 -12.16 -7.75 -16.24
CA LEU A 166 -11.51 -7.40 -17.50
C LEU A 166 -12.49 -6.61 -18.37
N TRP A 167 -12.08 -5.41 -18.77
CA TRP A 167 -12.82 -4.62 -19.75
C TRP A 167 -12.51 -5.07 -21.17
N SER A 168 -13.51 -5.08 -22.05
CA SER A 168 -13.26 -5.12 -23.48
C SER A 168 -12.54 -3.84 -23.93
N PRO A 169 -11.66 -3.89 -24.94
CA PRO A 169 -10.92 -2.71 -25.41
C PRO A 169 -11.82 -1.53 -25.82
N ASP A 170 -13.01 -1.82 -26.32
CA ASP A 170 -14.02 -0.83 -26.71
C ASP A 170 -14.88 -0.30 -25.55
N SER A 171 -14.58 -0.68 -24.29
CA SER A 171 -15.28 -0.23 -23.07
C SER A 171 -16.77 -0.58 -23.01
N LYS A 172 -17.22 -1.62 -23.73
CA LYS A 172 -18.63 -2.03 -23.79
C LYS A 172 -18.97 -3.28 -22.97
N LYS A 173 -17.99 -4.14 -22.71
CA LYS A 173 -18.21 -5.41 -22.01
C LYS A 173 -17.24 -5.55 -20.84
N ILE A 174 -17.68 -6.31 -19.85
CA ILE A 174 -16.88 -6.68 -18.69
C ILE A 174 -16.96 -8.21 -18.57
N ALA A 175 -15.81 -8.86 -18.40
CA ALA A 175 -15.71 -10.25 -18.01
C ALA A 175 -15.28 -10.34 -16.54
N THR A 176 -15.93 -11.20 -15.79
CA THR A 176 -15.68 -11.45 -14.36
C THR A 176 -16.31 -12.78 -13.94
N TYR A 177 -16.19 -13.13 -12.66
CA TYR A 177 -16.79 -14.32 -12.07
C TYR A 177 -17.71 -13.95 -10.90
N ARG A 178 -18.59 -14.89 -10.54
CA ARG A 178 -19.26 -14.94 -9.24
C ARG A 178 -18.62 -16.04 -8.44
N GLN A 179 -18.26 -15.75 -7.19
CA GLN A 179 -17.61 -16.72 -6.32
C GLN A 179 -18.61 -17.19 -5.26
N ASP A 180 -18.73 -18.50 -5.08
CA ASP A 180 -19.48 -19.09 -3.96
C ASP A 180 -18.53 -19.59 -2.90
N GLN A 181 -18.65 -19.05 -1.70
CA GLN A 181 -17.83 -19.38 -0.55
C GLN A 181 -18.70 -19.72 0.67
N ARG A 182 -20.01 -19.90 0.47
CA ARG A 182 -20.96 -20.15 1.57
C ARG A 182 -20.69 -21.49 2.25
N HIS A 183 -20.08 -22.43 1.54
CA HIS A 183 -19.71 -23.76 2.01
C HIS A 183 -18.25 -23.85 2.48
N ILE A 184 -17.51 -22.74 2.44
CA ILE A 184 -16.10 -22.71 2.79
C ILE A 184 -15.94 -22.37 4.28
N SER A 185 -14.95 -23.01 4.91
CA SER A 185 -14.61 -22.78 6.30
C SER A 185 -14.14 -21.34 6.57
N ASP A 186 -14.33 -20.90 7.82
CA ASP A 186 -13.84 -19.60 8.28
C ASP A 186 -12.45 -19.75 8.91
N MET A 187 -11.52 -18.86 8.56
CA MET A 187 -10.26 -18.66 9.28
C MET A 187 -10.41 -17.55 10.32
N TYR A 188 -9.74 -17.76 11.45
CA TYR A 188 -9.71 -16.81 12.56
C TYR A 188 -8.27 -16.46 12.90
N LEU A 189 -7.96 -15.17 12.98
CA LEU A 189 -6.70 -14.68 13.51
C LEU A 189 -6.94 -13.58 14.53
N VAL A 190 -6.02 -13.46 15.48
CA VAL A 190 -6.03 -12.38 16.46
C VAL A 190 -4.90 -11.43 16.12
N GLU A 191 -5.22 -10.15 15.95
CA GLU A 191 -4.20 -9.12 15.75
C GLU A 191 -3.42 -8.87 17.04
N THR A 192 -2.09 -8.98 16.97
CA THR A 192 -1.18 -8.67 18.07
C THR A 192 -0.75 -7.20 18.01
N LYS A 193 -1.56 -6.33 18.60
CA LYS A 193 -1.30 -4.88 18.73
C LYS A 193 -1.36 -4.49 20.20
N VAL A 194 -0.65 -3.44 20.61
CA VAL A 194 -0.78 -2.88 21.96
C VAL A 194 -2.24 -2.43 22.17
N GLY A 195 -2.91 -2.96 23.21
CA GLY A 195 -4.32 -2.71 23.50
C GLY A 195 -5.18 -3.98 23.41
N ALA A 196 -6.50 -3.80 23.33
CA ALA A 196 -7.44 -4.92 23.23
C ALA A 196 -7.25 -5.67 21.89
N PRO A 197 -7.19 -7.02 21.90
CA PRO A 197 -7.03 -7.81 20.69
C PRO A 197 -8.22 -7.65 19.75
N LYS A 198 -7.97 -7.69 18.44
CA LYS A 198 -9.01 -7.68 17.41
C LYS A 198 -9.06 -9.04 16.72
N LEU A 199 -10.24 -9.64 16.69
CA LEU A 199 -10.51 -10.85 15.93
C LEU A 199 -10.68 -10.50 14.44
N GLN A 200 -9.90 -11.12 13.59
CA GLN A 200 -10.14 -11.18 12.15
C GLN A 200 -10.83 -12.50 11.82
N LYS A 201 -11.87 -12.42 10.98
CA LYS A 201 -12.63 -13.55 10.46
C LYS A 201 -12.79 -13.40 8.95
N TRP A 202 -12.53 -14.45 8.17
CA TRP A 202 -12.80 -14.47 6.72
C TRP A 202 -12.86 -15.90 6.16
N LYS A 203 -13.36 -16.05 4.93
CA LYS A 203 -13.42 -17.35 4.23
C LYS A 203 -12.04 -17.82 3.78
N TYR A 204 -11.69 -19.04 4.17
CA TYR A 204 -10.40 -19.63 3.86
C TYR A 204 -10.58 -21.11 3.51
N PRO A 205 -10.28 -21.52 2.26
CA PRO A 205 -10.41 -22.91 1.86
C PRO A 205 -9.38 -23.75 2.60
N LEU A 206 -9.86 -24.65 3.45
CA LEU A 206 -9.05 -25.66 4.13
C LEU A 206 -9.15 -26.99 3.36
N PRO A 207 -8.18 -27.90 3.54
CA PRO A 207 -8.38 -29.28 3.12
C PRO A 207 -9.72 -29.81 3.65
N GLU A 208 -10.44 -30.58 2.82
CA GLU A 208 -11.77 -31.16 3.10
C GLU A 208 -12.98 -30.22 2.90
N ASP A 209 -12.79 -28.93 2.61
CA ASP A 209 -13.88 -28.08 2.11
C ASP A 209 -14.30 -28.51 0.68
N GLU A 210 -15.60 -28.50 0.39
CA GLU A 210 -16.21 -28.83 -0.94
C GLU A 210 -16.76 -27.62 -1.69
#